data_AF-A0A927D4C7-F1
#
_entry.id   AF-A0A927D4C7-F1
#
_cell.length_a   1.000
_cell.length_b   1.000
_cell.length_c   1.000
_cell.angle_alpha   90.00
_cell.angle_beta   90.00
_cell.angle_gamma   90.00
#
_symmetry.space_group_name_H-M   'P 1'
#
loop_
_entity.id
_entity.type
_entity.pdbx_description
1 polymer ?
#
loop_
_entity_poly.entity_id
_entity_poly.type
_entity_poly.pdbx_seq_one_letter_code
_entity_poly.pdbx_strand_id
1 'polypeptide(L)'
;MKPIVSLLGGLALAACSVSQSSEETLRQHGYSATYVAGYHDGCPSGKRAGGDMFSQRMQNASAYAADGDYKTGWDFGFVQCREIEARNEAIAGAIGTAIASGAGRSHGADGVDVRKIMSGIDTSGLENLN
;
A
#
# COMPACT_ATOMS: atom_id res chain seq x y z
N MET A 1 -40.79 -4.16 22.31
CA MET A 1 -39.38 -4.05 22.74
C MET A 1 -38.50 -4.32 21.52
N LYS A 2 -37.67 -3.35 21.11
CA LYS A 2 -36.85 -3.39 19.88
C LYS A 2 -35.50 -4.08 20.18
N PRO A 3 -35.05 -5.08 19.41
CA PRO A 3 -33.65 -5.45 19.43
C PRO A 3 -32.84 -4.44 18.62
N ILE A 4 -31.90 -3.79 19.30
CA ILE A 4 -30.92 -2.85 18.76
C ILE A 4 -30.03 -3.64 17.78
N VAL A 5 -30.11 -3.28 16.50
CA VAL A 5 -29.18 -3.73 15.47
C VAL A 5 -27.80 -3.18 15.85
N SER A 6 -26.91 -4.07 16.31
CA SER A 6 -25.52 -3.75 16.60
C SER A 6 -24.80 -3.43 15.30
N LEU A 7 -24.62 -2.13 15.03
CA LEU A 7 -23.78 -1.60 13.97
C LEU A 7 -22.32 -1.59 14.45
N LEU A 8 -21.74 -2.76 14.72
CA LEU A 8 -20.29 -2.92 14.85
C LEU A 8 -19.74 -3.09 13.43
N GLY A 9 -19.54 -1.94 12.79
CA GLY A 9 -18.98 -1.81 11.44
C GLY A 9 -17.68 -2.57 11.34
N GLY A 10 -17.66 -3.53 10.40
CA GLY A 10 -16.48 -4.31 10.08
C GLY A 10 -15.33 -3.39 9.69
N LEU A 11 -14.28 -3.40 10.52
CA LEU A 11 -12.98 -2.92 10.13
C LEU A 11 -12.44 -3.91 9.10
N ALA A 12 -12.77 -3.65 7.84
CA ALA A 12 -12.41 -4.49 6.72
C ALA A 12 -10.90 -4.67 6.69
N LEU A 13 -10.45 -5.92 6.75
CA LEU A 13 -9.09 -6.33 6.42
C LEU A 13 -8.83 -6.04 4.93
N ALA A 14 -8.58 -4.79 4.57
CA ALA A 14 -8.29 -4.37 3.19
C ALA A 14 -6.84 -4.69 2.76
N ALA A 15 -6.22 -5.73 3.32
CA ALA A 15 -4.83 -6.07 3.06
C ALA A 15 -4.61 -7.05 1.89
N CYS A 16 -5.65 -7.48 1.17
CA CYS A 16 -5.53 -8.60 0.22
C CYS A 16 -5.79 -8.29 -1.27
N SER A 17 -5.95 -7.04 -1.72
CA SER A 17 -6.35 -6.76 -3.12
C SER A 17 -5.44 -5.86 -3.96
N VAL A 18 -4.32 -5.35 -3.42
CA VAL A 18 -3.46 -4.41 -4.17
C VAL A 18 -2.74 -5.08 -5.36
N SER A 19 -2.54 -6.40 -5.32
CA SER A 19 -1.94 -7.15 -6.43
C SER A 19 -2.84 -7.14 -7.67
N GLN A 20 -4.15 -7.36 -7.49
CA GLN A 20 -5.08 -7.43 -8.62
C GLN A 20 -5.28 -6.08 -9.32
N SER A 21 -5.32 -4.98 -8.55
CA SER A 21 -5.39 -3.64 -9.15
C SER A 21 -4.12 -3.32 -9.94
N SER A 22 -2.95 -3.74 -9.46
CA SER A 22 -1.68 -3.47 -10.14
C SER A 22 -1.56 -4.22 -11.46
N GLU A 23 -1.94 -5.50 -11.50
CA GLU A 23 -1.91 -6.30 -12.73
C GLU A 23 -2.88 -5.77 -13.80
N GLU A 24 -4.08 -5.37 -13.38
CA GLU A 24 -5.06 -4.77 -14.29
C GLU A 24 -4.55 -3.45 -14.87
N THR A 25 -3.96 -2.58 -14.04
CA THR A 25 -3.32 -1.35 -14.50
C THR A 25 -2.21 -1.64 -15.52
N LEU A 26 -1.36 -2.65 -15.28
CA LEU A 26 -0.34 -3.06 -16.26
C LEU A 26 -0.97 -3.52 -17.58
N ARG A 27 -2.05 -4.31 -17.54
CA ARG A 27 -2.76 -4.70 -18.76
C ARG A 27 -3.34 -3.49 -19.51
N GLN A 28 -3.94 -2.55 -18.79
CA GLN A 28 -4.50 -1.31 -19.36
C GLN A 28 -3.46 -0.39 -19.98
N HIS A 29 -2.24 -0.37 -19.43
CA HIS A 29 -1.11 0.37 -20.00
C HIS A 29 -0.45 -0.34 -21.19
N GLY A 30 -0.94 -1.52 -21.59
CA GLY A 30 -0.46 -2.24 -22.77
C GLY A 30 0.81 -3.07 -22.53
N TYR A 31 1.13 -3.40 -21.27
CA TYR A 31 2.20 -4.36 -20.99
C TYR A 31 1.83 -5.76 -21.50
N SER A 32 2.84 -6.51 -21.94
CA SER A 32 2.63 -7.85 -22.50
C SER A 32 2.08 -8.82 -21.45
N ALA A 33 1.36 -9.85 -21.91
CA ALA A 33 0.81 -10.86 -21.01
C ALA A 33 1.92 -11.60 -20.23
N THR A 34 3.09 -11.79 -20.84
CA THR A 34 4.26 -12.42 -20.22
C THR A 34 4.88 -11.51 -19.15
N TYR A 35 4.96 -10.20 -19.38
CA TYR A 35 5.34 -9.23 -18.35
C TYR A 35 4.40 -9.28 -17.15
N VAL A 36 3.08 -9.26 -17.39
CA VAL A 36 2.09 -9.29 -16.30
C VAL A 36 2.15 -10.63 -15.53
N ALA A 37 2.37 -11.75 -16.21
CA ALA A 37 2.61 -13.04 -15.56
C ALA A 37 3.88 -13.03 -14.72
N GLY A 38 4.96 -12.43 -15.21
CA GLY A 38 6.18 -12.19 -14.43
C GLY A 38 5.89 -11.39 -13.16
N TYR A 39 5.18 -10.27 -13.30
CA TYR A 39 4.78 -9.41 -12.17
C TYR A 39 3.95 -10.15 -11.12
N HIS A 40 2.99 -10.96 -11.57
CA HIS A 40 2.14 -11.80 -10.73
C HIS A 40 2.95 -12.76 -9.85
N ASP A 41 4.00 -13.36 -10.41
CA ASP A 41 4.90 -14.29 -9.73
C ASP A 41 5.93 -13.56 -8.84
N GLY A 42 6.42 -12.39 -9.30
CA GLY A 42 7.42 -11.58 -8.63
C GLY A 42 6.92 -10.93 -7.34
N CYS A 43 5.76 -10.29 -7.38
CA CYS A 43 5.19 -9.58 -6.22
C CYS A 43 5.04 -10.43 -4.94
N PRO A 44 4.40 -11.62 -4.95
CA PRO A 44 4.30 -12.47 -3.76
C PRO A 44 5.66 -13.00 -3.30
N SER A 45 6.62 -13.15 -4.22
CA SER A 45 8.01 -13.48 -3.90
C SER A 45 8.72 -12.34 -3.16
N GLY A 46 8.41 -11.08 -3.47
CA GLY A 46 8.95 -9.90 -2.82
C GLY A 46 8.41 -9.65 -1.42
N LYS A 47 7.08 -9.78 -1.23
CA LYS A 47 6.41 -9.56 0.08
C LYS A 47 6.91 -10.48 1.19
N ARG A 48 7.36 -11.69 0.85
CA ARG A 48 7.72 -12.71 1.84
C ARG A 48 9.23 -12.92 2.02
N ALA A 49 10.07 -12.17 1.31
CA ALA A 49 11.53 -12.28 1.40
C ALA A 49 12.11 -11.88 2.79
N GLY A 50 11.27 -11.50 3.76
CA GLY A 50 11.66 -11.02 5.08
C GLY A 50 11.43 -11.94 6.28
N GLY A 51 10.81 -13.14 6.19
CA GLY A 51 10.56 -13.84 7.48
C GLY A 51 9.99 -15.25 7.58
N ASP A 52 9.68 -16.00 6.52
CA ASP A 52 9.19 -17.38 6.71
C ASP A 52 9.99 -18.40 5.89
N MET A 53 10.45 -19.48 6.53
CA MET A 53 11.16 -20.59 5.88
C MET A 53 10.29 -21.27 4.80
N PHE A 54 8.96 -21.11 4.87
CA PHE A 54 8.02 -21.62 3.87
C PHE A 54 7.68 -20.62 2.77
N SER A 55 8.27 -19.43 2.79
CA SER A 55 8.05 -18.42 1.76
C SER A 55 8.77 -18.80 0.46
N GLN A 56 8.09 -19.58 -0.37
CA GLN A 56 8.63 -20.01 -1.64
C GLN A 56 8.67 -18.84 -2.62
N ARG A 57 9.83 -18.67 -3.26
CA ARG A 57 10.01 -17.85 -4.46
C ARG A 57 9.13 -18.45 -5.56
N MET A 58 8.05 -17.77 -5.90
CA MET A 58 7.18 -18.12 -7.03
C MET A 58 7.87 -17.57 -8.28
N GLN A 59 8.70 -18.39 -8.91
CA GLN A 59 9.38 -18.05 -10.16
C GLN A 59 9.34 -19.26 -11.09
N ASN A 60 8.76 -19.07 -12.27
CA ASN A 60 8.88 -20.05 -13.34
C ASN A 60 10.31 -19.97 -13.91
N ALA A 61 11.17 -20.90 -13.52
CA ALA A 61 12.59 -20.87 -13.86
C ALA A 61 12.87 -20.92 -15.36
N SER A 62 12.07 -21.68 -16.14
CA SER A 62 12.25 -21.75 -17.59
C SER A 62 11.84 -20.44 -18.25
N ALA A 63 10.68 -19.87 -17.87
CA ALA A 63 10.24 -18.58 -18.39
C ALA A 63 11.20 -17.44 -18.00
N TYR A 64 11.71 -17.44 -16.77
CA TYR A 64 12.67 -16.43 -16.31
C TYR A 64 14.00 -16.47 -17.08
N ALA A 65 14.41 -17.66 -17.54
CA ALA A 65 15.62 -17.82 -18.34
C ALA A 65 15.39 -17.52 -19.84
N ALA A 66 14.20 -17.77 -20.36
CA ALA A 66 13.92 -17.75 -21.80
C ALA A 66 13.14 -16.52 -22.29
N ASP A 67 12.39 -15.84 -21.42
CA ASP A 67 11.49 -14.74 -21.78
C ASP A 67 11.88 -13.46 -21.02
N GLY A 68 12.34 -12.45 -21.78
CA GLY A 68 12.81 -11.18 -21.23
C GLY A 68 11.69 -10.34 -20.59
N ASP A 69 10.47 -10.42 -21.11
CA ASP A 69 9.32 -9.68 -20.57
C ASP A 69 8.89 -10.30 -19.24
N TYR A 70 8.80 -11.64 -19.19
CA TYR A 70 8.52 -12.36 -17.94
C TYR A 70 9.57 -12.03 -16.88
N LYS A 71 10.87 -12.10 -17.24
CA LYS A 71 11.96 -11.76 -16.32
C LYS A 71 11.84 -10.33 -15.79
N THR A 72 11.60 -9.36 -16.67
CA THR A 72 11.47 -7.95 -16.30
C THR A 72 10.27 -7.72 -15.40
N GLY A 73 9.12 -8.30 -15.73
CA GLY A 73 7.92 -8.23 -14.90
C GLY A 73 8.15 -8.85 -13.52
N TRP A 74 8.83 -9.99 -13.45
CA TRP A 74 9.17 -10.67 -12.20
C TRP A 74 10.08 -9.82 -11.31
N ASP A 75 11.16 -9.27 -11.88
CA ASP A 75 12.11 -8.43 -11.16
C ASP A 75 11.42 -7.16 -10.63
N PHE A 76 10.58 -6.53 -11.46
CA PHE A 76 9.82 -5.34 -11.07
C PHE A 76 8.82 -5.64 -9.94
N GLY A 77 8.01 -6.70 -10.09
CA GLY A 77 7.05 -7.11 -9.06
C GLY A 77 7.74 -7.45 -7.73
N PHE A 78 8.86 -8.16 -7.77
CA PHE A 78 9.64 -8.51 -6.59
C PHE A 78 10.10 -7.28 -5.81
N VAL A 79 10.73 -6.31 -6.47
CA VAL A 79 11.24 -5.10 -5.82
C VAL A 79 10.08 -4.26 -5.28
N GLN A 80 9.07 -3.99 -6.11
CA GLN A 80 7.95 -3.13 -5.76
C GLN A 80 7.21 -3.61 -4.50
N CYS A 81 6.90 -4.91 -4.45
CA CYS A 81 6.12 -5.45 -3.34
C CYS A 81 6.95 -5.69 -2.08
N ARG A 82 8.27 -5.90 -2.20
CA ARG A 82 9.17 -5.89 -1.04
C ARG A 82 9.20 -4.53 -0.35
N GLU A 83 9.25 -3.44 -1.13
CA GLU A 83 9.24 -2.08 -0.59
C GLU A 83 7.91 -1.71 0.05
N ILE A 84 6.79 -2.12 -0.57
CA ILE A 84 5.45 -1.96 0.01
C ILE A 84 5.37 -2.69 1.35
N GLU A 85 5.85 -3.93 1.43
CA GLU A 85 5.83 -4.70 2.67
C GLU A 85 6.66 -4.01 3.77
N ALA A 86 7.90 -3.63 3.47
CA ALA A 86 8.76 -2.92 4.41
C ALA A 86 8.12 -1.60 4.91
N ARG A 87 7.45 -0.87 4.02
CA ARG A 87 6.68 0.33 4.40
C ARG A 87 5.51 -0.03 5.30
N ASN A 88 4.75 -1.07 4.98
CA ASN A 88 3.61 -1.51 5.78
C ASN A 88 4.05 -1.91 7.19
N GLU A 89 5.17 -2.63 7.31
CA GLU A 89 5.77 -2.99 8.60
C GLU A 89 6.19 -1.75 9.41
N ALA A 90 6.83 -0.77 8.77
CA ALA A 90 7.20 0.49 9.42
C ALA A 90 5.98 1.28 9.93
N ILE A 91 4.92 1.36 9.11
CA ILE A 91 3.65 2.00 9.48
C ILE A 91 2.99 1.24 10.64
N ALA A 92 2.92 -0.09 10.56
CA ALA A 92 2.37 -0.92 11.62
C ALA A 92 3.12 -0.73 12.94
N GLY A 93 4.45 -0.65 12.89
CA GLY A 93 5.29 -0.34 14.06
C GLY A 93 5.01 1.04 14.64
N ALA A 94 4.88 2.07 13.79
CA ALA A 94 4.55 3.42 14.23
C ALA A 94 3.16 3.51 14.89
N ILE A 95 2.15 2.86 14.29
CA ILE A 95 0.79 2.78 14.86
C ILE A 95 0.82 2.02 16.18
N GLY A 96 1.50 0.87 16.24
CA GLY A 96 1.65 0.09 17.47
C GLY A 96 2.31 0.91 18.58
N THR A 97 3.35 1.68 18.26
CA THR A 97 4.02 2.58 19.19
C THR A 97 3.09 3.68 19.69
N ALA A 98 2.34 4.34 18.80
CA ALA A 98 1.41 5.41 19.16
C ALA A 98 0.26 4.91 20.05
N ILE A 99 -0.23 3.70 19.81
CA ILE A 99 -1.22 3.03 20.67
C ILE A 99 -0.62 2.71 22.03
N ALA A 100 0.60 2.13 22.06
CA ALA A 100 1.28 1.75 23.30
C ALA A 100 1.67 2.97 24.16
N SER A 101 2.05 4.09 23.55
CA SER A 101 2.41 5.33 24.24
C SER A 101 1.19 6.17 24.66
N GLY A 102 -0.03 5.72 24.35
CA GLY A 102 -1.27 6.44 24.68
C GLY A 102 -1.49 7.73 23.89
N ALA A 103 -0.72 7.98 22.83
CA ALA A 103 -0.84 9.17 21.97
C ALA A 103 -2.18 9.24 21.20
N GLY A 104 -2.96 8.15 21.21
CA GLY A 104 -4.29 8.07 20.60
C GLY A 104 -5.42 8.81 21.34
N ARG A 105 -5.17 9.53 22.44
CA ARG A 105 -6.20 10.33 23.14
C ARG A 105 -5.67 11.63 23.72
N SER A 106 -5.42 12.64 22.88
CA SER A 106 -5.48 14.04 23.33
C SER A 106 -5.74 14.97 22.15
N HIS A 107 -7.00 14.99 21.67
CA HIS A 107 -7.53 16.22 21.09
C HIS A 107 -8.32 16.92 22.19
N GLY A 108 -7.58 17.58 23.07
CA GLY A 108 -8.10 18.30 24.22
C GLY A 108 -6.97 19.09 24.88
N ALA A 109 -7.01 20.41 24.68
CA ALA A 109 -6.35 21.48 25.45
C ALA A 109 -5.05 22.14 24.95
N ASP A 110 -4.60 21.90 23.71
CA ASP A 110 -3.42 22.56 23.14
C ASP A 110 -3.68 23.12 21.73
N GLY A 111 -4.59 24.09 21.68
CA GLY A 111 -4.29 25.42 21.12
C GLY A 111 -3.73 25.56 19.70
N VAL A 112 -3.89 24.61 18.78
CA VAL A 112 -3.65 24.88 17.36
C VAL A 112 -4.82 25.68 16.81
N ASP A 113 -4.69 27.00 16.81
CA ASP A 113 -5.65 27.88 16.16
C ASP A 113 -5.53 27.70 14.64
N VAL A 114 -6.45 26.91 14.06
CA VAL A 114 -6.56 26.67 12.61
C VAL A 114 -6.63 27.99 11.83
N ARG A 115 -7.15 29.05 12.46
CA ARG A 115 -7.20 30.40 11.88
C ARG A 115 -5.80 30.99 11.66
N LYS A 116 -4.84 30.69 12.53
CA LYS A 116 -3.42 31.11 12.40
C LYS A 116 -2.73 30.39 11.24
N ILE A 117 -3.03 29.11 11.05
CA ILE A 117 -2.54 28.31 9.91
C ILE A 117 -3.12 28.87 8.61
N MET A 118 -4.42 29.17 8.58
CA MET A 118 -5.08 29.71 7.39
C MET A 118 -4.67 31.16 7.09
N SER A 119 -4.34 31.98 8.09
CA SER A 119 -3.87 33.36 7.88
C SER A 119 -2.49 33.49 7.25
N GLY A 120 -1.68 32.42 7.27
CA GLY A 120 -0.37 32.37 6.63
C GLY A 120 -0.41 31.95 5.16
N ILE A 121 -1.59 31.60 4.65
CA ILE A 121 -1.79 31.24 3.24
C ILE A 121 -2.08 32.53 2.49
N ASP A 122 -1.14 32.96 1.64
CA ASP A 122 -1.28 34.14 0.80
C ASP A 122 -2.28 33.86 -0.33
N THR A 123 -3.54 34.23 -0.12
CA THR A 123 -4.62 34.04 -1.08
C THR A 123 -4.63 35.11 -2.18
N SER A 124 -3.70 36.07 -2.18
CA SER A 124 -3.63 37.11 -3.23
C SER A 124 -3.36 36.53 -4.62
N GLY A 125 -2.85 35.29 -4.72
CA GLY A 125 -2.72 34.55 -5.98
C GLY A 125 -4.05 34.05 -6.57
N LEU A 126 -5.14 34.01 -5.80
CA LEU A 126 -6.47 33.56 -6.26
C LEU A 126 -7.34 34.71 -6.78
N GLU A 127 -6.97 35.97 -6.56
CA GLU A 127 -7.73 37.15 -7.01
C GLU A 127 -7.52 37.47 -8.51
N ASN A 128 -6.61 36.76 -9.19
CA ASN A 128 -6.35 36.88 -10.63
C ASN A 128 -6.93 35.73 -11.48
N LEU A 129 -7.77 34.89 -10.89
CA LEU A 129 -8.57 33.92 -11.63
C LEU A 129 -9.95 34.54 -11.91
N ASN A 130 -10.00 35.28 -13.00
CA ASN A 130 -11.24 35.76 -13.62
C ASN A 130 -12.07 34.59 -14.17
#